data_AF-A0ABD0MFX1-F1
#
_entry.id   AF-A0ABD0MFX1-F1
#
_cell.length_a   1.000
_cell.length_b   1.000
_cell.length_c   1.000
_cell.angle_alpha   90.00
_cell.angle_beta   90.00
_cell.angle_gamma   90.00
#
_symmetry.space_group_name_H-M   'P 1'
#
loop_
_entity.id
_entity.type
_entity.pdbx_description
1 polymer ?
#
loop_
_entity_poly.entity_id
_entity_poly.type
_entity_poly.pdbx_seq_one_letter_code
_entity_poly.pdbx_strand_id
1 'polypeptide(L)'
;YLGPPHRDVKVPEFALSAAHLRTRPELIARYLIKFIFPEDVLVRSNVYGGVRRGIQALDHNKISVLREHLLECFPWMKLEEDGSNWKVCVGAINSTIRKF
;
A
#
# COMPACT_ATOMS: atom_id res chain seq x y z
N TYR A 1 -8.62 -12.06 2.53
CA TYR A 1 -8.84 -10.61 2.74
C TYR A 1 -7.56 -10.04 3.31
N LEU A 2 -7.18 -8.82 2.93
CA LEU A 2 -6.15 -8.06 3.62
C LEU A 2 -6.85 -7.38 4.80
N GLY A 3 -6.44 -7.69 6.03
CA GLY A 3 -7.11 -7.19 7.24
C GLY A 3 -8.55 -7.68 7.44
N PRO A 4 -9.35 -7.00 8.27
CA PRO A 4 -10.70 -7.42 8.65
C PRO A 4 -11.69 -7.52 7.46
N PRO A 5 -12.55 -8.54 7.39
CA PRO A 5 -13.47 -8.75 6.26
C PRO A 5 -14.41 -7.59 5.94
N HIS A 6 -14.85 -6.83 6.95
CA HIS A 6 -15.79 -5.71 6.77
C HIS A 6 -15.20 -4.51 5.99
N ARG A 7 -13.87 -4.47 5.82
CA ARG A 7 -13.18 -3.45 5.03
C ARG A 7 -13.13 -3.76 3.53
N ASP A 8 -13.52 -4.98 3.15
CA ASP A 8 -13.59 -5.50 1.77
C ASP A 8 -12.35 -5.26 0.90
N VAL A 9 -11.15 -5.42 1.48
CA VAL A 9 -9.89 -5.36 0.72
C VAL A 9 -9.44 -6.79 0.41
N LYS A 10 -9.48 -7.15 -0.87
CA LYS A 10 -9.13 -8.49 -1.35
C LYS A 10 -7.81 -8.46 -2.11
N VAL A 11 -6.98 -9.46 -1.85
CA VAL A 11 -5.72 -9.73 -2.54
C VAL A 11 -5.67 -11.24 -2.80
N PRO A 12 -5.17 -11.70 -3.96
CA PRO A 12 -4.97 -13.12 -4.21
C PRO A 12 -4.02 -13.75 -3.18
N GLU A 13 -4.32 -14.97 -2.73
CA GLU A 13 -3.51 -15.66 -1.72
C GLU A 13 -2.04 -15.79 -2.14
N PHE A 14 -1.78 -16.18 -3.39
CA PHE A 14 -0.41 -16.30 -3.91
C PHE A 14 0.38 -14.98 -3.81
N ALA A 15 -0.30 -13.84 -4.01
CA ALA A 15 0.32 -12.54 -3.92
C ALA A 15 0.60 -12.18 -2.46
N LEU A 16 -0.30 -12.54 -1.54
CA LEU A 16 -0.07 -12.34 -0.11
C LEU A 16 1.13 -13.18 0.37
N SER A 17 1.17 -14.48 0.07
CA SER A 17 2.28 -15.36 0.45
C SER A 17 3.60 -14.88 -0.16
N ALA A 18 3.61 -14.50 -1.44
CA ALA A 18 4.81 -13.97 -2.09
C ALA A 18 5.25 -12.64 -1.46
N ALA A 19 4.32 -11.77 -1.05
CA ALA A 19 4.63 -10.53 -0.36
C ALA A 19 5.39 -10.80 0.93
N HIS A 20 4.91 -11.74 1.75
CA HIS A 20 5.47 -12.08 3.06
C HIS A 20 6.87 -12.72 3.02
N LEU A 21 7.37 -13.14 1.84
CA LEU A 21 8.77 -13.53 1.67
C LEU A 21 9.75 -12.34 1.79
N ARG A 22 9.24 -11.10 1.81
CA ARG A 22 10.05 -9.88 1.92
C ARG A 22 10.24 -9.51 3.38
N THR A 23 11.46 -9.08 3.73
CA THR A 23 11.86 -8.75 5.10
C THR A 23 11.60 -7.30 5.50
N ARG A 24 11.11 -6.45 4.58
CA ARG A 24 10.95 -5.00 4.80
C ARG A 24 9.54 -4.53 4.42
N PRO A 25 8.88 -3.69 5.23
CA PRO A 25 7.49 -3.29 5.01
C PRO A 25 7.29 -2.54 3.69
N GLU A 26 8.23 -1.69 3.28
CA GLU A 26 8.12 -0.91 2.04
C GLU A 26 8.19 -1.78 0.78
N LEU A 27 8.86 -2.95 0.86
CA LEU A 27 8.92 -3.92 -0.23
C LEU A 27 7.60 -4.69 -0.35
N ILE A 28 6.99 -5.03 0.80
CA ILE A 28 5.66 -5.65 0.86
C ILE A 28 4.62 -4.66 0.31
N ALA A 29 4.61 -3.43 0.80
CA ALA A 29 3.70 -2.37 0.41
C ALA A 29 3.74 -2.12 -1.11
N ARG A 30 4.96 -1.93 -1.65
CA ARG A 30 5.22 -1.77 -3.07
C ARG A 30 4.72 -2.94 -3.92
N TYR A 31 4.82 -4.16 -3.41
CA TYR A 31 4.39 -5.34 -4.15
C TYR A 31 2.87 -5.47 -4.14
N LEU A 32 2.25 -5.37 -2.96
CA LEU A 32 0.81 -5.55 -2.78
C LEU A 32 -0.03 -4.47 -3.46
N ILE A 33 0.50 -3.24 -3.64
CA ILE A 33 -0.28 -2.16 -4.28
C ILE A 33 -0.80 -2.53 -5.67
N LYS A 34 -0.05 -3.36 -6.41
CA LYS A 34 -0.39 -3.85 -7.75
C LYS A 34 -1.56 -4.83 -7.78
N PHE A 35 -1.89 -5.40 -6.63
CA PHE A 35 -2.98 -6.38 -6.47
C PHE A 35 -4.18 -5.77 -5.73
N ILE A 36 -3.99 -4.69 -4.98
CA ILE A 36 -5.05 -3.97 -4.26
C ILE A 36 -5.82 -3.02 -5.20
N PHE A 37 -5.13 -2.47 -6.19
CA PHE A 37 -5.70 -1.51 -7.15
C PHE A 37 -5.52 -2.01 -8.58
N PRO A 38 -6.52 -1.77 -9.45
CA PRO A 38 -6.35 -2.01 -10.87
C PRO A 38 -5.38 -0.98 -11.48
N GLU A 39 -4.74 -1.36 -12.58
CA GLU A 39 -3.73 -0.56 -13.24
C GLU A 39 -4.24 0.82 -13.69
N ASP A 40 -5.46 0.91 -14.21
CA ASP A 40 -6.08 2.16 -14.66
C ASP A 40 -6.25 3.19 -13.52
N VAL A 41 -6.41 2.70 -12.28
CA VAL A 41 -6.43 3.54 -11.08
C VAL A 41 -5.00 3.96 -10.73
N LEU A 42 -4.03 3.06 -10.79
CA LEU A 42 -2.64 3.35 -10.41
C LEU A 42 -2.03 4.44 -11.30
N VAL A 43 -2.16 4.34 -12.63
CA VAL A 43 -1.54 5.30 -13.57
C VAL A 43 -1.96 6.77 -13.37
N ARG A 44 -3.15 7.00 -12.80
CA ARG A 44 -3.69 8.35 -12.53
C ARG A 44 -3.55 8.81 -11.08
N SER A 45 -2.94 7.99 -10.22
CA SER A 45 -3.00 8.17 -8.77
C SER A 45 -1.64 8.17 -8.08
N ASN A 46 -1.62 8.64 -6.84
CA ASN A 46 -0.57 8.35 -5.87
C ASN A 46 -1.21 8.22 -4.48
N VAL A 47 -0.46 7.83 -3.45
CA VAL A 47 -1.02 7.60 -2.10
C VAL A 47 -1.82 8.80 -1.56
N TYR A 48 -1.34 10.04 -1.72
CA TYR A 48 -1.97 11.25 -1.16
C TYR A 48 -2.54 12.21 -2.22
N GLY A 49 -2.53 11.80 -3.48
CA GLY A 49 -2.95 12.62 -4.61
C GLY A 49 -2.07 13.86 -4.84
N GLY A 50 -2.62 14.81 -5.58
CA GLY A 50 -1.98 16.08 -5.88
C GLY A 50 -2.85 16.92 -6.80
N VAL A 51 -3.78 17.68 -6.23
CA VAL A 51 -4.79 18.48 -6.96
C VAL A 51 -4.14 19.36 -8.03
N ARG A 52 -3.04 20.05 -7.69
CA ARG A 52 -2.31 20.92 -8.63
C ARG A 52 -1.70 20.19 -9.84
N ARG A 53 -1.51 18.88 -9.74
CA ARG A 53 -0.93 18.02 -10.78
C ARG A 53 -1.96 17.10 -11.43
N GLY A 54 -3.24 17.24 -11.07
CA GLY A 54 -4.31 16.34 -11.54
C GLY A 54 -4.16 14.89 -11.04
N ILE A 55 -3.33 14.63 -10.03
CA ILE A 55 -3.09 13.28 -9.52
C ILE A 55 -4.17 12.93 -8.49
N GLN A 56 -4.86 11.80 -8.70
CA GLN A 56 -5.88 11.30 -7.79
C GLN A 56 -5.24 10.67 -6.55
N ALA A 57 -5.90 10.81 -5.40
CA ALA A 57 -5.52 10.04 -4.21
C ALA A 57 -6.03 8.60 -4.34
N LEU A 58 -5.23 7.65 -3.89
CA LEU A 58 -5.69 6.27 -3.76
C LEU A 58 -6.77 6.16 -2.67
N ASP A 59 -7.61 5.14 -2.80
CA ASP A 59 -8.67 4.87 -1.82
C ASP A 59 -8.09 4.74 -0.40
N HIS A 60 -8.55 5.62 0.49
CA HIS A 60 -8.02 5.74 1.84
C HIS A 60 -8.22 4.46 2.66
N ASN A 61 -9.36 3.78 2.49
CA ASN A 61 -9.65 2.54 3.21
C ASN A 61 -8.66 1.44 2.83
N LYS A 62 -8.42 1.22 1.54
CA LYS A 62 -7.43 0.25 1.04
C LYS A 62 -6.01 0.56 1.49
N ILE A 63 -5.62 1.83 1.50
CA ILE A 63 -4.31 2.26 2.00
C ILE A 63 -4.19 2.04 3.51
N SER A 64 -5.22 2.36 4.31
CA SER A 64 -5.21 2.14 5.77
C SER A 64 -5.10 0.65 6.09
N VAL A 65 -5.86 -0.20 5.40
CA VAL A 65 -5.79 -1.66 5.58
C VAL A 65 -4.41 -2.21 5.24
N LEU A 66 -3.77 -1.72 4.17
CA LEU A 66 -2.39 -2.09 3.87
C LEU A 66 -1.43 -1.65 4.98
N ARG A 67 -1.58 -0.42 5.49
CA ARG A 67 -0.75 0.11 6.59
C ARG A 67 -0.93 -0.69 7.88
N GLU A 68 -2.16 -1.01 8.25
CA GLU A 68 -2.52 -1.82 9.42
C GLU A 68 -1.95 -3.23 9.31
N HIS A 69 -2.09 -3.88 8.15
CA HIS A 69 -1.48 -5.19 7.89
C HIS A 69 0.05 -5.17 8.06
N LEU A 70 0.72 -4.11 7.60
CA LEU A 70 2.16 -3.96 7.82
C LEU A 70 2.49 -3.74 9.30
N LEU A 71 1.67 -2.99 10.03
CA LEU A 71 1.85 -2.77 11.47
C LEU A 71 1.74 -4.09 12.25
N GLU A 72 0.80 -4.97 11.88
CA GLU A 72 0.68 -6.32 12.45
C GLU A 72 1.92 -7.18 12.15
N CYS A 73 2.48 -7.08 10.93
CA CYS A 73 3.67 -7.83 10.55
C CYS A 73 4.98 -7.28 11.18
N PHE A 74 5.03 -5.97 11.47
CA PHE A 74 6.23 -5.26 11.94
C PHE A 74 5.89 -4.32 13.11
N PRO A 75 5.48 -4.85 14.27
CA PRO A 75 4.92 -4.04 15.37
C PRO A 75 5.93 -3.09 16.04
N TRP A 76 7.23 -3.29 15.81
CA TRP A 76 8.32 -2.43 16.30
C TRP A 76 8.67 -1.26 15.37
N MET A 77 8.04 -1.17 14.19
CA MET A 77 8.31 -0.11 13.22
C MET A 77 7.27 1.02 13.31
N LYS A 78 7.70 2.25 13.00
CA LYS A 78 6.85 3.45 13.00
C LYS A 78 5.97 3.51 11.76
N LEU A 79 4.96 2.65 11.72
CA LEU A 79 4.02 2.45 10.60
C LEU A 79 2.66 3.13 10.82
N GLU A 80 2.51 3.91 11.88
CA GLU A 80 1.44 4.89 12.03
C GLU A 80 1.45 5.92 10.88
N GLU A 81 0.33 6.62 10.67
CA GLU A 81 0.11 7.50 9.50
C GLU A 81 1.18 8.59 9.34
N ASP A 82 1.70 9.13 10.45
CA ASP A 82 2.80 10.10 10.44
C ASP A 82 4.20 9.48 10.64
N GLY A 83 4.24 8.16 10.79
CA GLY A 83 5.43 7.38 11.12
C GLY A 83 6.49 7.44 10.03
N SER A 84 7.76 7.45 10.45
CA SER A 84 8.89 7.55 9.52
C SER A 84 9.00 6.33 8.62
N ASN A 85 8.71 5.12 9.13
CA ASN A 85 8.74 3.91 8.30
C ASN A 85 7.55 3.87 7.33
N TRP A 86 6.39 4.40 7.71
CA TRP A 86 5.28 4.54 6.78
C TRP A 86 5.60 5.49 5.63
N LYS A 87 6.24 6.63 5.89
CA LYS A 87 6.70 7.56 4.84
C LYS A 87 7.63 6.89 3.81
N VAL A 88 8.48 5.96 4.25
CA VAL A 88 9.32 5.13 3.36
C VAL A 88 8.44 4.20 2.51
N CYS A 89 7.44 3.55 3.11
CA CYS A 89 6.46 2.72 2.38
C CYS A 89 5.73 3.53 1.31
N VAL A 90 5.24 4.73 1.66
CA VAL A 90 4.58 5.65 0.72
C VAL A 90 5.51 6.02 -0.44
N GLY A 91 6.76 6.36 -0.15
CA GLY A 91 7.77 6.62 -1.16
C GLY A 91 7.99 5.43 -2.09
N ALA A 92 8.05 4.21 -1.53
CA ALA A 92 8.22 2.99 -2.30
C ALA A 92 7.02 2.68 -3.19
N ILE A 93 5.80 2.83 -2.68
CA ILE A 93 4.53 2.70 -3.42
C ILE A 93 4.50 3.69 -4.58
N ASN A 94 4.64 4.99 -4.30
CA ASN A 94 4.58 6.04 -5.32
C ASN A 94 5.65 5.86 -6.40
N SER A 95 6.84 5.40 -6.03
CA SER A 95 7.91 5.11 -7.00
C SER A 95 7.62 3.90 -7.87
N THR A 96 6.77 2.98 -7.43
CA THR A 96 6.30 1.86 -8.26
C THR A 96 5.13 2.25 -9.13
N ILE A 97 4.23 3.11 -8.64
CA ILE A 97 3.13 3.63 -9.43
C ILE A 97 3.63 4.41 -10.64
N ARG A 98 4.66 5.25 -10.48
CA ARG A 98 5.29 6.01 -11.59
C ARG A 98 5.97 5.15 -12.68
N LYS A 99 5.97 3.82 -12.54
CA LYS A 99 6.55 2.89 -13.51
C LYS A 99 5.49 2.13 -14.32
N PHE A 100 4.21 2.34 -14.04
CA PHE A 100 3.14 2.02 -14.97
C PHE A 100 3.06 3.16 -16.00
#